data_AF-A0A1R4LU32-F1
#
_entry.id   AF-A0A1R4LU32-F1
#
_cell.length_a   1.000
_cell.length_b   1.000
_cell.length_c   1.000
_cell.angle_alpha   90.00
_cell.angle_beta   90.00
_cell.angle_gamma   90.00
#
_symmetry.space_group_name_H-M   'P 1'
#
loop_
_entity.id
_entity.type
_entity.pdbx_description
1 polymer ?
#
loop_
_entity_poly.entity_id
_entity_poly.type
_entity_poly.pdbx_seq_one_letter_code
_entity_poly.pdbx_strand_id
1 'polypeptide(L)'
;MALPPYSSNVRWAEYKIDTPTFRLSPVEKPDMSPFLFHMTGRKEILSILSPDMDAFPENSGFLKSAIPEAQGEDRNYTAEVVCLTESPTFCLDFFRYRSFNRWRQNQLFGIGLDKSELAELGARPCIYADEQLKNDLIVIKHRLEEIELQDPVLRERLPSLINRAYPLMMPLLENKASQGFMWEREWRYENAQDRGLVFPYSAIKIICCPENEEEGIRHVLGIYSNNIKFVRSWREYNEVTSYLKNRKREMHVPSKLSYSNDQEYLSALKEQLVNYRSVFNRIEAFKNFIEIIESKGASTSDALHELQQTMDSMIQQIRNIQDKL
;
A
#
# COMPACT_ATOMS: atom_id res chain seq x y z
N MET A 1 3.78 3.08 -25.81
CA MET A 1 2.42 3.59 -26.13
C MET A 1 1.95 4.39 -24.92
N ALA A 2 1.61 5.66 -25.12
CA ALA A 2 1.05 6.54 -24.09
C ALA A 2 -0.36 6.05 -23.70
N LEU A 3 -0.73 6.21 -22.43
CA LEU A 3 -2.12 5.95 -22.02
C LEU A 3 -3.07 6.94 -22.71
N PRO A 4 -4.32 6.53 -22.98
CA PRO A 4 -5.31 7.46 -23.46
C PRO A 4 -5.57 8.53 -22.38
N PRO A 5 -5.64 9.82 -22.77
CA PRO A 5 -6.07 10.88 -21.88
C PRO A 5 -7.51 10.61 -21.41
N TYR A 6 -7.97 11.36 -20.39
CA TYR A 6 -9.36 11.38 -19.96
C TYR A 6 -10.30 11.34 -21.18
N SER A 7 -11.03 10.23 -21.30
CA SER A 7 -11.99 9.99 -22.37
C SER A 7 -13.37 9.95 -21.74
N SER A 8 -14.32 10.67 -22.33
CA SER A 8 -15.75 10.58 -22.01
C SER A 8 -16.31 9.14 -22.11
N ASN A 9 -15.53 8.21 -22.66
CA ASN A 9 -15.91 6.83 -22.89
C ASN A 9 -15.41 5.86 -21.80
N VAL A 10 -14.66 6.31 -20.79
CA VAL A 10 -14.21 5.47 -19.66
C VAL A 10 -15.10 5.72 -18.45
N ARG A 11 -15.88 4.71 -18.03
CA ARG A 11 -16.75 4.83 -16.84
C ARG A 11 -16.04 4.26 -15.62
N TRP A 12 -16.02 5.02 -14.51
CA TRP A 12 -15.47 4.56 -13.21
C TRP A 12 -15.96 3.17 -12.81
N ALA A 13 -17.26 2.91 -13.02
CA ALA A 13 -17.90 1.63 -12.73
C ALA A 13 -17.24 0.43 -13.44
N GLU A 14 -16.56 0.65 -14.57
CA GLU A 14 -15.87 -0.43 -15.28
C GLU A 14 -14.62 -0.90 -14.54
N TYR A 15 -13.96 -0.05 -13.74
CA TYR A 15 -12.68 -0.33 -13.06
C TYR A 15 -12.83 -0.55 -11.55
N LYS A 16 -14.06 -0.41 -11.05
CA LYS A 16 -14.39 -0.63 -9.64
C LYS A 16 -14.27 -2.13 -9.30
N ILE A 17 -13.65 -2.43 -8.16
CA ILE A 17 -13.66 -3.78 -7.58
C ILE A 17 -14.88 -3.88 -6.66
N ASP A 18 -15.81 -4.78 -6.99
CA ASP A 18 -17.03 -5.03 -6.20
C ASP A 18 -16.92 -6.26 -5.27
N THR A 19 -15.80 -6.98 -5.32
CA THR A 19 -15.56 -8.13 -4.44
C THR A 19 -15.32 -7.65 -3.00
N PRO A 20 -16.04 -8.18 -1.99
CA PRO A 20 -15.78 -7.84 -0.60
C PRO A 20 -14.36 -8.20 -0.17
N THR A 21 -13.72 -7.35 0.64
CA THR A 21 -12.26 -7.48 0.81
C THR A 21 -11.82 -8.74 1.53
N PHE A 22 -12.62 -9.22 2.49
CA PHE A 22 -12.37 -10.49 3.20
C PHE A 22 -12.46 -11.73 2.31
N ARG A 23 -12.83 -11.57 1.03
CA ARG A 23 -12.91 -12.66 0.04
C ARG A 23 -11.81 -12.59 -1.02
N LEU A 24 -10.89 -11.63 -0.93
CA LEU A 24 -9.76 -11.52 -1.84
C LEU A 24 -8.61 -12.44 -1.38
N SER A 25 -8.03 -13.18 -2.32
CA SER A 25 -6.81 -13.95 -2.09
C SER A 25 -5.56 -13.06 -2.06
N PRO A 26 -4.42 -13.52 -1.51
CA PRO A 26 -3.15 -12.79 -1.57
C PRO A 26 -2.68 -12.48 -3.00
N VAL A 27 -3.09 -13.29 -3.99
CA VAL A 27 -2.83 -13.04 -5.42
C VAL A 27 -3.66 -11.86 -5.93
N GLU A 28 -4.89 -11.74 -5.45
CA GLU A 28 -5.80 -10.64 -5.81
C GLU A 28 -5.55 -9.37 -4.97
N LYS A 29 -4.84 -9.51 -3.86
CA LYS A 29 -4.47 -8.43 -2.93
C LYS A 29 -3.08 -8.71 -2.30
N PRO A 30 -2.00 -8.36 -2.99
CA PRO A 30 -0.67 -8.37 -2.40
C PRO A 30 -0.57 -7.21 -1.40
N ASP A 31 -0.19 -7.51 -0.15
CA ASP A 31 -0.43 -6.62 1.00
C ASP A 31 0.85 -6.19 1.74
N MET A 32 2.02 -6.50 1.20
CA MET A 32 3.31 -6.07 1.73
C MET A 32 4.17 -5.39 0.67
N SER A 33 4.85 -4.33 1.09
CA SER A 33 5.77 -3.54 0.25
C SER A 33 6.85 -2.94 1.12
N PRO A 34 8.11 -2.78 0.70
CA PRO A 34 9.11 -2.08 1.51
C PRO A 34 8.84 -0.57 1.62
N PHE A 35 7.77 -0.07 1.00
CA PHE A 35 7.44 1.35 0.94
C PHE A 35 6.09 1.67 1.59
N LEU A 36 6.02 2.85 2.19
CA LEU A 36 4.81 3.49 2.66
C LEU A 36 4.47 4.68 1.75
N PHE A 37 3.29 4.66 1.18
CA PHE A 37 2.84 5.62 0.18
C PHE A 37 1.89 6.65 0.77
N HIS A 38 2.13 7.91 0.42
CA HIS A 38 1.16 8.98 0.55
C HIS A 38 0.72 9.42 -0.86
N MET A 39 -0.53 9.11 -1.22
CA MET A 39 -1.12 9.56 -2.48
C MET A 39 -1.63 10.99 -2.33
N THR A 40 -1.32 11.84 -3.30
CA THR A 40 -1.55 13.28 -3.22
C THR A 40 -1.95 13.87 -4.58
N GLY A 41 -2.20 15.18 -4.61
CA GLY A 41 -2.51 15.93 -5.82
C GLY A 41 -1.28 16.65 -6.39
N ARG A 42 -1.47 17.24 -7.57
CA ARG A 42 -0.41 17.92 -8.32
C ARG A 42 0.18 19.11 -7.58
N LYS A 43 -0.66 19.91 -6.91
CA LYS A 43 -0.19 21.12 -6.22
C LYS A 43 0.44 20.75 -4.89
N GLU A 44 -0.15 19.76 -4.25
CA GLU A 44 0.18 19.27 -2.93
C GLU A 44 1.55 18.61 -2.90
N ILE A 45 1.94 17.86 -3.95
CA ILE A 45 3.27 17.24 -3.98
C ILE A 45 4.40 18.27 -3.88
N LEU A 46 4.26 19.43 -4.52
CA LEU A 46 5.28 20.49 -4.43
C LEU A 46 5.30 21.11 -3.03
N SER A 47 4.15 21.34 -2.40
CA SER A 47 4.11 21.84 -1.02
C SER A 47 4.64 20.83 0.01
N ILE A 48 4.54 19.52 -0.29
CA ILE A 48 5.09 18.46 0.56
C ILE A 48 6.61 18.42 0.42
N LEU A 49 7.12 18.56 -0.81
CA LEU A 49 8.56 18.53 -1.05
C LEU A 49 9.22 19.85 -0.61
N SER A 50 8.59 20.98 -0.87
CA SER A 50 9.10 22.31 -0.50
C SER A 50 8.12 23.02 0.43
N PRO A 51 8.05 22.61 1.72
CA PRO A 51 7.23 23.32 2.70
C PRO A 51 7.78 24.74 2.91
N ASP A 52 6.91 25.71 3.19
CA ASP A 52 7.31 27.11 3.41
C ASP A 52 8.34 27.22 4.56
N MET A 53 9.41 27.99 4.29
CA MET A 53 10.81 27.66 4.62
C MET A 53 11.39 28.15 5.97
N ASP A 54 10.59 28.60 6.94
CA ASP A 54 11.19 29.11 8.20
C ASP A 54 11.21 28.11 9.36
N ALA A 55 10.48 26.99 9.26
CA ALA A 55 10.28 26.06 10.39
C ALA A 55 10.86 24.65 10.19
N PHE A 56 11.34 24.31 8.98
CA PHE A 56 11.73 22.93 8.65
C PHE A 56 13.21 22.82 8.24
N PRO A 57 13.87 21.68 8.54
CA PRO A 57 15.24 21.44 8.10
C PRO A 57 15.40 21.51 6.58
N GLU A 58 16.56 21.95 6.11
CA GLU A 58 16.90 21.87 4.69
C GLU A 58 16.81 20.42 4.16
N ASN A 59 16.42 20.26 2.89
CA ASN A 59 16.28 18.94 2.24
C ASN A 59 15.31 17.99 2.95
N SER A 60 14.26 18.54 3.54
CA SER A 60 13.18 17.78 4.14
C SER A 60 11.84 18.09 3.47
N GLY A 61 10.97 17.11 3.47
CA GLY A 61 9.56 17.28 3.12
C GLY A 61 8.67 17.23 4.36
N PHE A 62 7.42 17.66 4.19
CA PHE A 62 6.43 17.70 5.26
C PHE A 62 5.07 17.15 4.81
N LEU A 63 4.55 16.19 5.57
CA LEU A 63 3.18 15.71 5.44
C LEU A 63 2.35 16.22 6.62
N LYS A 64 1.36 17.06 6.34
CA LYS A 64 0.46 17.59 7.37
C LYS A 64 -0.44 16.48 7.94
N SER A 65 -0.64 16.47 9.26
CA SER A 65 -1.59 15.57 9.90
C SER A 65 -3.04 16.01 9.67
N ALA A 66 -3.96 15.05 9.68
CA ALA A 66 -5.40 15.29 9.58
C ALA A 66 -6.19 14.26 10.38
N ILE A 67 -7.44 14.59 10.72
CA ILE A 67 -8.36 13.62 11.31
C ILE A 67 -8.88 12.71 10.18
N PRO A 68 -8.69 11.38 10.24
CA PRO A 68 -9.08 10.47 9.15
C PRO A 68 -10.59 10.46 8.90
N GLU A 69 -10.98 10.61 7.63
CA GLU A 69 -12.40 10.60 7.21
C GLU A 69 -13.12 9.27 7.51
N ALA A 70 -12.37 8.16 7.57
CA ALA A 70 -12.92 6.81 7.73
C ALA A 70 -13.53 6.53 9.11
N GLN A 71 -13.51 7.50 10.05
CA GLN A 71 -13.98 7.34 11.42
C GLN A 71 -15.51 7.43 11.60
N GLY A 72 -16.28 7.56 10.51
CA GLY A 72 -17.74 7.43 10.51
C GLY A 72 -18.51 8.70 10.89
N GLU A 73 -19.85 8.60 10.92
CA GLU A 73 -20.76 9.72 11.19
C GLU A 73 -20.63 10.24 12.64
N ASP A 74 -20.20 9.40 13.57
CA ASP A 74 -20.13 9.75 15.00
C ASP A 74 -18.92 10.58 15.43
N ARG A 75 -17.93 10.86 14.55
CA ARG A 75 -16.77 11.78 14.76
C ARG A 75 -16.17 11.88 16.18
N ASN A 76 -16.23 10.82 17.00
CA ASN A 76 -15.69 10.80 18.37
C ASN A 76 -14.17 10.57 18.41
N TYR A 77 -13.57 10.43 17.22
CA TYR A 77 -12.14 10.32 17.01
C TYR A 77 -11.54 11.68 16.64
N THR A 78 -10.59 12.17 17.44
CA THR A 78 -10.04 13.53 17.31
C THR A 78 -8.54 13.57 17.05
N ALA A 79 -7.86 12.41 16.98
CA ALA A 79 -6.41 12.39 16.77
C ALA A 79 -6.05 12.89 15.37
N GLU A 80 -5.16 13.87 15.28
CA GLU A 80 -4.57 14.29 14.00
C GLU A 80 -3.39 13.38 13.67
N VAL A 81 -3.48 12.67 12.54
CA VAL A 81 -2.46 11.68 12.13
C VAL A 81 -2.08 11.88 10.67
N VAL A 82 -0.87 11.51 10.31
CA VAL A 82 -0.47 11.31 8.92
C VAL A 82 -0.80 9.88 8.54
N CYS A 83 -1.70 9.70 7.56
CA CYS A 83 -2.05 8.40 7.01
C CYS A 83 -1.11 8.05 5.85
N LEU A 84 -0.52 6.88 5.96
CA LEU A 84 0.35 6.27 4.98
C LEU A 84 -0.19 4.90 4.62
N THR A 85 0.03 4.47 3.40
CA THR A 85 -0.41 3.16 2.96
C THR A 85 0.77 2.30 2.54
N GLU A 86 0.87 1.12 3.13
CA GLU A 86 1.67 0.03 2.59
C GLU A 86 0.94 -0.63 1.42
N SER A 87 1.51 -0.52 0.23
CA SER A 87 1.00 -1.18 -0.98
C SER A 87 2.13 -1.40 -1.99
N PRO A 88 2.13 -2.50 -2.76
CA PRO A 88 3.05 -2.65 -3.88
C PRO A 88 2.88 -1.56 -4.93
N THR A 89 3.95 -1.18 -5.63
CA THR A 89 3.94 -0.06 -6.59
C THR A 89 2.94 -0.25 -7.73
N PHE A 90 2.76 -1.48 -8.20
CA PHE A 90 1.82 -1.82 -9.27
C PHE A 90 0.35 -1.72 -8.84
N CYS A 91 0.09 -1.66 -7.54
CA CYS A 91 -1.25 -1.54 -6.96
C CYS A 91 -1.68 -0.09 -6.71
N LEU A 92 -0.78 0.89 -6.87
CA LEU A 92 -1.03 2.28 -6.46
C LEU A 92 -2.16 2.98 -7.25
N ASP A 93 -2.49 2.51 -8.45
CA ASP A 93 -3.57 3.11 -9.22
C ASP A 93 -4.97 2.64 -8.73
N PHE A 94 -5.05 1.56 -7.93
CA PHE A 94 -6.27 1.20 -7.22
C PHE A 94 -6.83 2.37 -6.41
N PHE A 95 -5.95 3.18 -5.81
CA PHE A 95 -6.32 4.31 -4.96
C PHE A 95 -7.16 5.35 -5.71
N ARG A 96 -6.86 5.55 -7.00
CA ARG A 96 -7.62 6.42 -7.90
C ARG A 96 -9.01 5.87 -8.17
N TYR A 97 -9.13 4.55 -8.38
CA TYR A 97 -10.39 3.90 -8.73
C TYR A 97 -11.23 3.48 -7.53
N ARG A 98 -10.70 3.58 -6.31
CA ARG A 98 -11.41 3.19 -5.08
C ARG A 98 -12.74 3.94 -4.89
N SER A 99 -12.80 5.22 -5.25
CA SER A 99 -14.03 6.00 -5.16
C SER A 99 -14.16 6.98 -6.31
N PHE A 100 -15.39 7.30 -6.68
CA PHE A 100 -15.66 8.29 -7.73
C PHE A 100 -15.04 9.65 -7.42
N ASN A 101 -15.01 10.05 -6.14
CA ASN A 101 -14.40 11.31 -5.72
C ASN A 101 -12.89 11.33 -5.98
N ARG A 102 -12.16 10.26 -5.59
CA ARG A 102 -10.72 10.15 -5.83
C ARG A 102 -10.39 10.07 -7.32
N TRP A 103 -11.23 9.36 -8.08
CA TRP A 103 -11.13 9.30 -9.53
C TRP A 103 -11.32 10.69 -10.16
N ARG A 104 -12.34 11.43 -9.73
CA ARG A 104 -12.62 12.81 -10.18
C ARG A 104 -11.49 13.78 -9.83
N GLN A 105 -10.85 13.61 -8.68
CA GLN A 105 -9.70 14.40 -8.25
C GLN A 105 -8.41 14.03 -9.00
N ASN A 106 -8.42 12.95 -9.79
CA ASN A 106 -7.30 12.49 -10.60
C ASN A 106 -5.99 12.43 -9.79
N GLN A 107 -6.04 11.71 -8.65
CA GLN A 107 -4.90 11.50 -7.74
C GLN A 107 -3.81 10.67 -8.42
N LEU A 108 -3.01 11.32 -9.28
CA LEU A 108 -1.91 10.72 -10.04
C LEU A 108 -0.55 10.88 -9.36
N PHE A 109 -0.51 11.67 -8.29
CA PHE A 109 0.74 12.01 -7.60
C PHE A 109 0.85 11.19 -6.32
N GLY A 110 2.06 10.84 -5.94
CA GLY A 110 2.30 10.14 -4.69
C GLY A 110 3.78 10.02 -4.37
N ILE A 111 4.08 9.87 -3.08
CA ILE A 111 5.43 9.71 -2.56
C ILE A 111 5.48 8.39 -1.83
N GLY A 112 6.39 7.51 -2.25
CA GLY A 112 6.74 6.26 -1.58
C GLY A 112 8.00 6.44 -0.76
N LEU A 113 7.84 6.35 0.55
CA LEU A 113 8.89 6.50 1.55
C LEU A 113 9.35 5.13 2.01
N ASP A 114 10.63 5.00 2.37
CA ASP A 114 11.17 3.78 2.95
C ASP A 114 10.48 3.45 4.27
N LYS A 115 9.94 2.24 4.38
CA LYS A 115 9.18 1.82 5.56
C LYS A 115 10.06 1.76 6.81
N SER A 116 11.31 1.32 6.68
CA SER A 116 12.21 1.22 7.83
C SER A 116 12.57 2.60 8.37
N GLU A 117 12.89 3.56 7.49
CA GLU A 117 13.14 4.94 7.88
C GLU A 117 11.90 5.57 8.55
N LEU A 118 10.70 5.34 8.01
CA LEU A 118 9.46 5.86 8.65
C LEU A 118 9.14 5.17 9.98
N ALA A 119 9.45 3.89 10.13
CA ALA A 119 9.29 3.20 11.40
C ALA A 119 10.23 3.77 12.46
N GLU A 120 11.46 4.15 12.11
CA GLU A 120 12.37 4.84 13.02
C GLU A 120 11.85 6.21 13.42
N LEU A 121 11.22 6.94 12.50
CA LEU A 121 10.57 8.23 12.79
C LEU A 121 9.34 8.11 13.69
N GLY A 122 8.76 6.92 13.82
CA GLY A 122 7.62 6.67 14.71
C GLY A 122 6.32 6.26 14.01
N ALA A 123 6.32 6.12 12.68
CA ALA A 123 5.15 5.59 11.97
C ALA A 123 4.90 4.14 12.38
N ARG A 124 3.64 3.77 12.64
CA ARG A 124 3.26 2.43 13.08
C ARG A 124 2.08 1.90 12.28
N PRO A 125 1.96 0.58 12.08
CA PRO A 125 0.77 -0.01 11.49
C PRO A 125 -0.45 0.26 12.37
N CYS A 126 -1.60 0.48 11.74
CA CYS A 126 -2.86 0.65 12.44
C CYS A 126 -3.30 -0.64 13.16
N ILE A 127 -4.03 -0.45 14.25
CA ILE A 127 -4.73 -1.52 14.98
C ILE A 127 -6.13 -1.62 14.37
N TYR A 128 -6.38 -2.74 13.69
CA TYR A 128 -7.69 -3.03 13.12
C TYR A 128 -8.59 -3.66 14.17
N ALA A 129 -9.70 -3.00 14.45
CA ALA A 129 -10.69 -3.43 15.43
C ALA A 129 -12.07 -3.42 14.80
N ASP A 130 -12.94 -4.32 15.25
CA ASP A 130 -14.36 -4.19 14.95
C ASP A 130 -14.92 -2.87 15.53
N GLU A 131 -16.11 -2.51 15.07
CA GLU A 131 -16.74 -1.25 15.45
C GLU A 131 -16.94 -1.10 16.96
N GLN A 132 -17.23 -2.19 17.67
CA GLN A 132 -17.45 -2.20 19.12
C GLN A 132 -16.16 -1.95 19.88
N LEU A 133 -15.11 -2.72 19.61
CA LEU A 133 -13.80 -2.58 20.24
C LEU A 133 -13.20 -1.18 19.99
N LYS A 134 -13.38 -0.64 18.79
CA LYS A 134 -12.98 0.74 18.48
C LYS A 134 -13.71 1.74 19.38
N ASN A 135 -15.03 1.62 19.50
CA ASN A 135 -15.83 2.55 20.30
C ASN A 135 -15.50 2.44 21.79
N ASP A 136 -15.28 1.23 22.31
CA ASP A 136 -14.88 1.01 23.70
C ASP A 136 -13.53 1.69 24.00
N LEU A 137 -12.55 1.59 23.09
CA LEU A 137 -11.27 2.28 23.25
C LEU A 137 -11.40 3.81 23.20
N ILE A 138 -12.28 4.35 22.35
CA ILE A 138 -12.58 5.79 22.32
C ILE A 138 -13.20 6.23 23.65
N VAL A 139 -14.16 5.48 24.19
CA VAL A 139 -14.80 5.78 25.48
C VAL A 139 -13.77 5.73 26.61
N ILE A 140 -12.93 4.70 26.64
CA ILE A 140 -11.85 4.58 27.64
C ILE A 140 -10.89 5.77 27.54
N LYS A 141 -10.49 6.18 26.34
CA LYS A 141 -9.61 7.35 26.12
C LYS A 141 -10.19 8.61 26.75
N HIS A 142 -11.48 8.90 26.52
CA HIS A 142 -12.15 10.09 27.07
C HIS A 142 -12.33 9.98 28.59
N ARG A 143 -12.69 8.81 29.10
CA ARG A 143 -12.83 8.59 30.55
C ARG A 143 -11.53 8.72 31.33
N LEU A 144 -10.41 8.31 30.74
CA LEU A 144 -9.08 8.46 31.36
C LEU A 144 -8.64 9.91 31.50
N GLU A 145 -9.25 10.85 30.77
CA GLU A 145 -9.00 12.28 30.95
C GLU A 145 -9.77 12.86 32.16
N GLU A 146 -10.82 12.17 32.61
CA GLU A 146 -11.72 12.62 33.68
C GLU A 146 -11.48 11.93 35.03
N ILE A 147 -10.85 10.76 35.02
CA ILE A 147 -10.77 9.86 36.19
C ILE A 147 -9.34 9.79 36.72
N GLU A 148 -9.19 9.92 38.03
CA GLU A 148 -7.93 9.63 38.73
C GLU A 148 -7.85 8.15 39.13
N LEU A 149 -6.93 7.42 38.52
CA LEU A 149 -6.71 6.00 38.80
C LEU A 149 -6.04 5.83 40.18
N GLN A 150 -6.66 5.03 41.05
CA GLN A 150 -6.15 4.76 42.40
C GLN A 150 -4.97 3.79 42.41
N ASP A 151 -4.95 2.82 41.48
CA ASP A 151 -3.85 1.86 41.35
C ASP A 151 -2.59 2.55 40.77
N PRO A 152 -1.45 2.55 41.48
CA PRO A 152 -0.26 3.26 41.06
C PRO A 152 0.41 2.67 39.81
N VAL A 153 0.25 1.37 39.56
CA VAL A 153 0.80 0.71 38.36
C VAL A 153 -0.03 1.06 37.13
N LEU A 154 -1.37 1.07 37.28
CA LEU A 154 -2.28 1.42 36.19
C LEU A 154 -2.29 2.92 35.89
N ARG A 155 -2.07 3.76 36.91
CA ARG A 155 -2.08 5.22 36.79
C ARG A 155 -1.17 5.75 35.69
N GLU A 156 0.00 5.16 35.51
CA GLU A 156 0.94 5.57 34.46
C GLU A 156 0.78 4.75 33.18
N ARG A 157 0.65 3.42 33.31
CA ARG A 157 0.68 2.51 32.17
C ARG A 157 -0.56 2.60 31.28
N LEU A 158 -1.74 2.72 31.88
CA LEU A 158 -3.00 2.68 31.13
C LEU A 158 -3.18 3.94 30.26
N PRO A 159 -2.99 5.18 30.78
CA PRO A 159 -3.01 6.37 29.94
C PRO A 159 -1.96 6.33 28.84
N SER A 160 -0.72 5.90 29.14
CA SER A 160 0.34 5.79 28.13
C SER A 160 -0.02 4.80 27.01
N LEU A 161 -0.54 3.62 27.36
CA LEU A 161 -0.98 2.62 26.40
C LEU A 161 -2.10 3.16 25.51
N ILE A 162 -3.14 3.73 26.12
CA ILE A 162 -4.31 4.22 25.40
C ILE A 162 -3.96 5.41 24.51
N ASN A 163 -3.13 6.35 24.99
CA ASN A 163 -2.67 7.47 24.17
C ASN A 163 -1.83 7.02 22.96
N ARG A 164 -1.08 5.93 23.07
CA ARG A 164 -0.31 5.37 21.94
C ARG A 164 -1.17 4.53 20.99
N ALA A 165 -2.19 3.83 21.51
CA ALA A 165 -3.05 2.96 20.71
C ALA A 165 -4.14 3.77 19.98
N TYR A 166 -4.70 4.78 20.64
CA TYR A 166 -5.82 5.57 20.13
C TYR A 166 -5.58 6.15 18.73
N PRO A 167 -4.44 6.81 18.42
CA PRO A 167 -4.17 7.32 17.08
C PRO A 167 -4.07 6.22 16.01
N LEU A 168 -3.77 4.98 16.41
CA LEU A 168 -3.61 3.85 15.50
C LEU A 168 -4.92 3.11 15.21
N MET A 169 -6.03 3.49 15.86
CA MET A 169 -7.29 2.78 15.74
C MET A 169 -7.94 2.97 14.38
N MET A 170 -8.21 1.86 13.70
CA MET A 170 -8.91 1.83 12.43
C MET A 170 -10.03 0.80 12.49
N PRO A 171 -11.29 1.15 12.14
CA PRO A 171 -12.34 0.16 12.01
C PRO A 171 -11.98 -0.87 10.94
N LEU A 172 -12.37 -2.12 11.16
CA LEU A 172 -12.30 -3.16 10.14
C LEU A 172 -13.13 -2.72 8.92
N LEU A 173 -14.32 -2.14 9.11
CA LEU A 173 -15.31 -1.76 8.08
C LEU A 173 -16.04 -2.98 7.48
N GLU A 174 -16.14 -4.04 8.27
CA GLU A 174 -16.84 -5.29 8.05
C GLU A 174 -18.32 -5.10 7.69
N ASN A 175 -18.94 -4.03 8.21
CA ASN A 175 -20.35 -3.68 8.00
C ASN A 175 -20.60 -2.83 6.73
N LYS A 176 -19.55 -2.42 6.02
CA LYS A 176 -19.70 -1.65 4.76
C LYS A 176 -19.96 -2.60 3.58
N ALA A 177 -20.60 -2.11 2.51
CA ALA A 177 -20.95 -2.93 1.34
C ALA A 177 -19.75 -3.62 0.66
N SER A 178 -18.56 -3.02 0.72
CA SER A 178 -17.31 -3.61 0.23
C SER A 178 -16.56 -4.41 1.31
N GLN A 179 -17.13 -4.57 2.51
CA GLN A 179 -16.53 -5.18 3.70
C GLN A 179 -15.06 -4.77 3.81
N GLY A 180 -14.79 -3.49 4.12
CA GLY A 180 -13.39 -3.07 4.27
C GLY A 180 -12.72 -4.03 5.26
N PHE A 181 -11.53 -4.52 4.97
CA PHE A 181 -10.28 -3.78 4.97
C PHE A 181 -9.55 -3.76 3.61
N MET A 182 -9.47 -2.57 3.01
CA MET A 182 -8.94 -2.14 1.68
C MET A 182 -7.64 -2.83 1.21
N TRP A 183 -7.27 -2.69 -0.06
CA TRP A 183 -6.03 -3.17 -0.73
C TRP A 183 -4.67 -2.85 -0.05
N GLU A 184 -4.68 -2.35 1.17
CA GLU A 184 -3.74 -1.40 1.75
C GLU A 184 -3.60 -1.70 3.24
N ARG A 185 -2.39 -1.81 3.77
CA ARG A 185 -2.20 -1.75 5.24
C ARG A 185 -1.90 -0.31 5.60
N GLU A 186 -2.80 0.31 6.35
CA GLU A 186 -2.64 1.68 6.81
C GLU A 186 -1.59 1.72 7.93
N TRP A 187 -0.69 2.68 7.80
CA TRP A 187 0.27 3.10 8.80
C TRP A 187 -0.07 4.54 9.19
N ARG A 188 0.11 4.85 10.46
CA ARG A 188 -0.13 6.18 10.99
C ARG A 188 1.08 6.70 11.74
N TYR A 189 1.26 8.00 11.62
CA TYR A 189 2.20 8.76 12.41
C TYR A 189 1.44 9.86 13.14
N GLU A 190 1.61 9.94 14.44
CA GLU A 190 1.05 10.98 15.28
C GLU A 190 2.21 11.80 15.85
N ASN A 191 2.11 13.12 15.69
CA ASN A 191 3.02 14.08 16.30
C ASN A 191 2.22 15.34 16.64
N ALA A 192 2.03 15.56 17.93
CA ALA A 192 1.26 16.67 18.45
C ALA A 192 2.03 18.01 18.36
N GLN A 193 3.36 17.97 18.29
CA GLN A 193 4.23 19.13 18.28
C GLN A 193 4.28 19.77 16.89
N ASP A 194 4.54 18.97 15.86
CA ASP A 194 4.75 19.46 14.49
C ASP A 194 3.48 19.42 13.63
N ARG A 195 2.39 18.83 14.16
CA ARG A 195 1.12 18.61 13.45
C ARG A 195 1.32 18.01 12.06
N GLY A 196 2.24 17.06 11.97
CA GLY A 196 2.64 16.42 10.73
C GLY A 196 3.95 15.66 10.85
N LEU A 197 4.33 14.99 9.76
CA LEU A 197 5.54 14.22 9.61
C LEU A 197 6.56 15.02 8.81
N VAL A 198 7.67 15.38 9.44
CA VAL A 198 8.88 15.85 8.75
C VAL A 198 9.70 14.63 8.36
N PHE A 199 10.14 14.56 7.11
CA PHE A 199 10.96 13.45 6.61
C PHE A 199 12.10 13.96 5.73
N PRO A 200 13.29 13.36 5.78
CA PRO A 200 14.39 13.74 4.91
C PRO A 200 14.12 13.28 3.48
N TYR A 201 14.61 14.01 2.48
CA TYR A 201 14.51 13.60 1.07
C TYR A 201 15.16 12.22 0.81
N SER A 202 16.14 11.81 1.62
CA SER A 202 16.76 10.47 1.53
C SER A 202 15.77 9.32 1.76
N ALA A 203 14.71 9.56 2.53
CA ALA A 203 13.66 8.58 2.80
C ALA A 203 12.77 8.32 1.58
N ILE A 204 12.75 9.25 0.61
CA ILE A 204 11.97 9.08 -0.61
C ILE A 204 12.68 8.05 -1.48
N LYS A 205 11.98 6.96 -1.81
CA LYS A 205 12.47 5.94 -2.74
C LYS A 205 11.69 5.94 -4.05
N ILE A 206 10.44 6.37 -4.01
CA ILE A 206 9.53 6.32 -5.16
C ILE A 206 8.72 7.60 -5.27
N ILE A 207 8.58 8.11 -6.49
CA ILE A 207 7.61 9.16 -6.80
C ILE A 207 6.71 8.70 -7.93
N CYS A 208 5.40 8.81 -7.71
CA CYS A 208 4.39 8.61 -8.74
C CYS A 208 4.04 9.98 -9.31
N CYS A 209 4.24 10.18 -10.61
CA CYS A 209 3.80 11.40 -11.28
C CYS A 209 3.70 11.19 -12.81
N PRO A 210 2.94 12.05 -13.52
CA PRO A 210 3.01 12.15 -14.97
C PRO A 210 4.42 12.48 -15.47
N GLU A 211 4.77 12.00 -16.67
CA GLU A 211 6.09 12.21 -17.29
C GLU A 211 6.44 13.69 -17.47
N ASN A 212 5.46 14.50 -17.83
CA ASN A 212 5.63 15.94 -18.05
C ASN A 212 5.84 16.75 -16.74
N GLU A 213 5.69 16.12 -15.57
CA GLU A 213 5.87 16.76 -14.26
C GLU A 213 7.15 16.30 -13.56
N GLU A 214 7.79 15.24 -14.08
CA GLU A 214 8.97 14.61 -13.49
C GLU A 214 10.13 15.62 -13.36
N GLU A 215 10.37 16.43 -14.39
CA GLU A 215 11.48 17.39 -14.42
C GLU A 215 11.36 18.46 -13.31
N GLY A 216 10.16 18.98 -13.07
CA GLY A 216 9.92 19.96 -12.00
C GLY A 216 10.18 19.38 -10.61
N ILE A 217 9.77 18.13 -10.40
CA ILE A 217 10.01 17.42 -9.13
C ILE A 217 11.50 17.10 -8.95
N ARG A 218 12.20 16.69 -10.02
CA ARG A 218 13.66 16.47 -9.99
C ARG A 218 14.41 17.74 -9.63
N HIS A 219 13.98 18.89 -10.16
CA HIS A 219 14.59 20.17 -9.84
C HIS A 219 14.50 20.49 -8.34
N VAL A 220 13.33 20.28 -7.73
CA VAL A 220 13.12 20.50 -6.29
C VAL A 220 14.00 19.59 -5.42
N LEU A 221 14.13 18.32 -5.82
CA LEU A 221 14.88 17.31 -5.06
C LEU A 221 16.39 17.37 -5.29
N GLY A 222 16.85 18.06 -6.33
CA GLY A 222 18.26 18.18 -6.68
C GLY A 222 18.96 16.82 -6.75
N ILE A 223 20.07 16.69 -6.02
CA ILE A 223 20.91 15.48 -6.00
C ILE A 223 20.17 14.24 -5.48
N TYR A 224 19.15 14.42 -4.62
CA TYR A 224 18.39 13.30 -4.04
C TYR A 224 17.54 12.58 -5.10
N SER A 225 17.18 13.28 -6.18
CA SER A 225 16.41 12.70 -7.29
C SER A 225 17.09 11.54 -8.02
N ASN A 226 18.42 11.40 -7.88
CA ASN A 226 19.19 10.32 -8.50
C ASN A 226 18.88 8.94 -7.88
N ASN A 227 18.46 8.91 -6.61
CA ASN A 227 18.16 7.68 -5.88
C ASN A 227 16.65 7.37 -5.84
N ILE A 228 15.84 8.16 -6.53
CA ILE A 228 14.38 8.06 -6.52
C ILE A 228 13.90 7.41 -7.82
N LYS A 229 13.10 6.36 -7.70
CA LYS A 229 12.43 5.72 -8.83
C LYS A 229 11.13 6.47 -9.15
N PHE A 230 11.09 7.10 -10.32
CA PHE A 230 9.86 7.69 -10.85
C PHE A 230 9.03 6.60 -11.52
N VAL A 231 7.81 6.38 -11.03
CA VAL A 231 6.92 5.32 -11.48
C VAL A 231 5.64 5.86 -12.08
N ARG A 232 5.14 5.09 -13.03
CA ARG A 232 3.96 5.35 -13.85
C ARG A 232 2.96 4.22 -13.60
N SER A 233 2.49 4.11 -12.36
CA SER A 233 1.71 2.96 -11.83
C SER A 233 0.39 2.69 -12.58
N TRP A 234 -0.03 3.62 -13.45
CA TRP A 234 -1.21 3.50 -14.29
C TRP A 234 -1.15 2.38 -15.33
N ARG A 235 0.04 1.93 -15.75
CA ARG A 235 0.15 0.89 -16.79
C ARG A 235 -0.09 -0.50 -16.20
N GLU A 236 0.51 -0.76 -15.05
CA GLU A 236 0.52 -2.08 -14.40
C GLU A 236 -0.86 -2.41 -13.80
N TYR A 237 -1.53 -1.44 -13.16
CA TYR A 237 -2.90 -1.64 -12.69
C TYR A 237 -3.89 -1.80 -13.84
N ASN A 238 -3.75 -1.05 -14.94
CA ASN A 238 -4.58 -1.26 -16.13
C ASN A 238 -4.37 -2.66 -16.72
N GLU A 239 -3.15 -3.21 -16.69
CA GLU A 239 -2.87 -4.58 -17.11
C GLU A 239 -3.55 -5.61 -16.18
N VAL A 240 -3.49 -5.42 -14.86
CA VAL A 240 -4.17 -6.29 -13.86
C VAL A 240 -5.69 -6.15 -13.94
N THR A 241 -6.23 -4.95 -14.06
CA THR A 241 -7.68 -4.71 -14.16
C THR A 241 -8.21 -5.19 -15.50
N SER A 242 -7.46 -5.01 -16.59
CA SER A 242 -7.77 -5.61 -17.89
C SER A 242 -7.76 -7.13 -17.77
N TYR A 243 -6.75 -7.73 -17.15
CA TYR A 243 -6.71 -9.16 -16.90
C TYR A 243 -7.93 -9.66 -16.09
N LEU A 244 -8.30 -8.98 -15.00
CA LEU A 244 -9.44 -9.38 -14.17
C LEU A 244 -10.80 -9.21 -14.88
N LYS A 245 -10.99 -8.11 -15.63
CA LYS A 245 -12.19 -7.89 -16.46
C LYS A 245 -12.26 -8.90 -17.60
N ASN A 246 -11.12 -9.16 -18.22
CA ASN A 246 -11.01 -10.02 -19.36
C ASN A 246 -11.07 -11.50 -18.96
N ARG A 247 -10.71 -11.90 -17.74
CA ARG A 247 -10.93 -13.27 -17.25
C ARG A 247 -12.38 -13.74 -17.39
N LYS A 248 -13.36 -12.82 -17.35
CA LYS A 248 -14.79 -13.13 -17.61
C LYS A 248 -15.20 -13.03 -19.09
N ARG A 249 -14.45 -12.33 -19.96
CA ARG A 249 -14.75 -12.12 -21.40
C ARG A 249 -13.88 -12.96 -22.35
N GLU A 250 -12.60 -13.15 -22.03
CA GLU A 250 -11.59 -13.97 -22.72
C GLU A 250 -11.73 -15.47 -22.41
N MET A 251 -12.74 -15.92 -21.66
CA MET A 251 -13.10 -17.35 -21.61
C MET A 251 -14.41 -17.61 -22.37
N HIS A 252 -14.70 -16.80 -23.39
CA HIS A 252 -15.81 -17.02 -24.28
C HIS A 252 -15.36 -17.74 -25.55
N VAL A 253 -15.85 -18.96 -25.74
CA VAL A 253 -15.75 -19.64 -27.04
C VAL A 253 -16.75 -18.95 -27.98
N PRO A 254 -16.33 -18.35 -29.10
CA PRO A 254 -17.24 -17.71 -30.03
C PRO A 254 -18.34 -18.69 -30.46
N SER A 255 -19.59 -18.25 -30.46
CA SER A 255 -20.70 -19.06 -30.93
C SER A 255 -20.80 -19.00 -32.46
N LYS A 256 -20.98 -20.14 -33.12
CA LYS A 256 -21.18 -20.20 -34.58
C LYS A 256 -22.40 -19.37 -35.03
N LEU A 257 -23.39 -19.21 -34.17
CA LEU A 257 -24.62 -18.43 -34.42
C LEU A 257 -24.36 -16.93 -34.60
N SER A 258 -23.17 -16.45 -34.22
CA SER A 258 -22.81 -15.02 -34.24
C SER A 258 -22.11 -14.58 -35.53
N TYR A 259 -21.91 -15.48 -36.50
CA TYR A 259 -21.14 -15.21 -37.72
C TYR A 259 -21.94 -15.57 -38.97
N SER A 260 -21.78 -14.76 -40.01
CA SER A 260 -22.55 -14.86 -41.25
C SER A 260 -22.08 -16.01 -42.15
N ASN A 261 -20.84 -16.47 -41.99
CA ASN A 261 -20.28 -17.60 -42.73
C ASN A 261 -19.19 -18.34 -41.93
N ASP A 262 -18.87 -19.56 -42.39
CA ASP A 262 -17.92 -20.45 -41.73
C ASP A 262 -16.46 -19.95 -41.79
N GLN A 263 -16.12 -19.10 -42.76
CA GLN A 263 -14.79 -18.50 -42.90
C GLN A 263 -14.52 -17.42 -41.84
N GLU A 264 -15.49 -16.54 -41.59
CA GLU A 264 -15.44 -15.55 -40.53
C GLU A 264 -15.40 -16.21 -39.15
N TYR A 265 -16.21 -17.26 -38.95
CA TYR A 265 -16.20 -18.03 -37.71
C TYR A 265 -14.85 -18.72 -37.47
N LEU A 266 -14.25 -19.33 -38.51
CA LEU A 266 -12.93 -19.96 -38.43
C LEU A 266 -11.84 -18.92 -38.12
N SER A 267 -11.92 -17.72 -38.69
CA SER A 267 -10.97 -16.64 -38.42
C SER A 267 -11.07 -16.16 -36.96
N ALA A 268 -12.29 -15.97 -36.47
CA ALA A 268 -12.54 -15.58 -35.08
C ALA A 268 -12.08 -16.65 -34.07
N LEU A 269 -12.29 -17.94 -34.38
CA LEU A 269 -11.78 -19.05 -33.57
C LEU A 269 -10.25 -19.08 -33.52
N LYS A 270 -9.58 -18.85 -34.66
CA LYS A 270 -8.11 -18.82 -34.72
C LYS A 270 -7.53 -17.64 -33.94
N GLU A 271 -8.14 -16.47 -34.06
CA GLU A 271 -7.75 -15.28 -33.30
C GLU A 271 -7.92 -15.51 -31.79
N GLN A 272 -9.05 -16.10 -31.36
CA GLN A 272 -9.26 -16.45 -29.96
C GLN A 272 -8.30 -17.53 -29.46
N LEU A 273 -7.97 -18.53 -30.28
CA LEU A 273 -6.99 -19.56 -29.92
C LEU A 273 -5.59 -18.94 -29.68
N VAL A 274 -5.18 -17.97 -30.51
CA VAL A 274 -3.92 -17.24 -30.34
C VAL A 274 -3.94 -16.43 -29.04
N ASN A 275 -5.05 -15.76 -28.74
CA ASN A 275 -5.22 -15.04 -27.48
C ASN A 275 -5.16 -16.00 -26.27
N TYR A 276 -5.83 -17.15 -26.33
CA TYR A 276 -5.83 -18.14 -25.25
C TYR A 276 -4.43 -18.71 -25.01
N ARG A 277 -3.67 -18.98 -26.07
CA ARG A 277 -2.27 -19.42 -25.97
C ARG A 277 -1.37 -18.35 -25.36
N SER A 278 -1.57 -17.08 -25.73
CA SER A 278 -0.82 -15.97 -25.14
C SER A 278 -1.10 -15.80 -23.64
N VAL A 279 -2.37 -15.89 -23.25
CA VAL A 279 -2.80 -15.85 -21.83
C VAL A 279 -2.27 -17.06 -21.06
N PHE A 280 -2.36 -18.26 -21.64
CA PHE A 280 -1.82 -19.49 -21.08
C PHE A 280 -0.31 -19.37 -20.83
N ASN A 281 0.47 -18.94 -21.82
CA ASN A 281 1.93 -18.79 -21.70
C ASN A 281 2.31 -17.75 -20.62
N ARG A 282 1.51 -16.68 -20.46
CA ARG A 282 1.71 -15.71 -19.38
C ARG A 282 1.42 -16.30 -18.02
N ILE A 283 0.29 -17.00 -17.86
CA ILE A 283 -0.06 -17.68 -16.60
C ILE A 283 0.98 -18.75 -16.27
N GLU A 284 1.48 -19.49 -17.26
CA GLU A 284 2.54 -20.48 -17.11
C GLU A 284 3.87 -19.82 -16.71
N ALA A 285 4.27 -18.71 -17.33
CA ALA A 285 5.44 -17.95 -16.90
C ALA A 285 5.32 -17.43 -15.45
N PHE A 286 4.12 -16.99 -15.06
CA PHE A 286 3.83 -16.59 -13.67
C PHE A 286 3.83 -17.77 -12.71
N LYS A 287 3.29 -18.93 -13.11
CA LYS A 287 3.37 -20.18 -12.34
C LYS A 287 4.82 -20.61 -12.14
N ASN A 288 5.62 -20.62 -13.20
CA ASN A 288 7.05 -20.92 -13.13
C ASN A 288 7.79 -19.93 -12.22
N PHE A 289 7.43 -18.65 -12.27
CA PHE A 289 7.97 -17.65 -11.35
C PHE A 289 7.60 -17.93 -9.88
N ILE A 290 6.36 -18.35 -9.61
CA ILE A 290 5.91 -18.76 -8.26
C ILE A 290 6.67 -20.01 -7.80
N GLU A 291 6.81 -21.03 -8.65
CA GLU A 291 7.58 -22.24 -8.36
C GLU A 291 9.07 -21.92 -8.12
N ILE A 292 9.64 -20.95 -8.83
CA ILE A 292 11.00 -20.43 -8.60
C ILE A 292 11.08 -19.70 -7.25
N ILE A 293 10.06 -18.93 -6.86
CA ILE A 293 10.01 -18.27 -5.55
C ILE A 293 9.86 -19.28 -4.41
N GLU A 294 9.00 -20.28 -4.56
CA GLU A 294 8.79 -21.34 -3.58
C GLU A 294 10.04 -22.22 -3.42
N SER A 295 10.71 -22.55 -4.54
CA SER A 295 11.98 -23.29 -4.51
C SER A 295 13.14 -22.46 -3.94
N LYS A 296 13.18 -21.14 -4.18
CA LYS A 296 14.13 -20.23 -3.50
C LYS A 296 13.83 -20.08 -2.01
N GLY A 297 12.55 -20.14 -1.60
CA GLY A 297 12.15 -20.20 -0.20
C GLY A 297 12.72 -21.44 0.50
N ALA A 298 12.63 -22.60 -0.17
CA ALA A 298 13.25 -23.84 0.31
C ALA A 298 14.79 -23.74 0.38
N SER A 299 15.47 -23.24 -0.66
CA SER A 299 16.94 -23.13 -0.63
C SER A 299 17.46 -22.11 0.39
N THR A 300 16.67 -21.09 0.71
CA THR A 300 17.03 -20.11 1.75
C THR A 300 16.89 -20.71 3.14
N SER A 301 15.91 -21.58 3.36
CA SER A 301 15.76 -22.36 4.59
C SER A 301 16.90 -23.36 4.77
N ASP A 302 17.33 -24.02 3.69
CA ASP A 302 18.46 -24.94 3.71
C ASP A 302 19.79 -24.21 3.97
N ALA A 303 20.00 -23.07 3.31
CA ALA A 303 21.18 -22.23 3.56
C ALA A 303 21.21 -21.67 4.99
N LEU A 304 20.07 -21.28 5.55
CA LEU A 304 19.95 -20.89 6.96
C LEU A 304 20.26 -22.06 7.90
N HIS A 305 19.83 -23.28 7.57
CA HIS A 305 20.12 -24.46 8.37
C HIS A 305 21.62 -24.82 8.34
N GLU A 306 22.28 -24.77 7.18
CA GLU A 306 23.72 -25.00 7.06
C GLU A 306 24.54 -23.94 7.84
N LEU A 307 24.12 -22.67 7.76
CA LEU A 307 24.72 -21.59 8.55
C LEU A 307 24.57 -21.83 10.05
N GLN A 308 23.38 -22.24 10.51
CA GLN A 308 23.12 -22.58 11.92
C GLN A 308 24.02 -23.71 12.40
N GLN A 309 24.14 -24.80 11.62
CA GLN A 309 25.00 -25.95 11.97
C GLN A 309 26.49 -25.55 12.01
N THR A 310 26.91 -24.70 11.08
CA THR A 310 28.29 -24.19 11.05
C THR A 310 28.58 -23.33 12.28
N MET A 311 27.64 -22.46 12.67
CA MET A 311 27.75 -21.64 13.87
C MET A 311 27.82 -22.50 15.15
N ASP A 312 26.97 -23.53 15.26
CA ASP A 312 26.97 -24.43 16.42
C ASP A 312 28.30 -25.22 16.54
N SER A 313 28.84 -25.67 15.40
CA SER A 313 30.16 -26.31 15.33
C SER A 313 31.27 -25.37 15.78
N MET A 314 31.26 -24.11 15.31
CA MET A 314 32.22 -23.09 15.74
C MET A 314 32.11 -22.80 17.24
N ILE A 315 30.90 -22.67 17.78
CA ILE A 315 30.66 -22.48 19.22
C ILE A 315 31.24 -23.65 20.02
N GLN A 316 31.04 -24.89 19.56
CA GLN A 316 31.58 -26.06 20.23
C GLN A 316 33.12 -26.10 20.18
N GLN A 317 33.72 -25.72 19.05
CA GLN A 317 35.17 -25.61 18.93
C GLN A 317 35.75 -24.53 19.86
N ILE A 318 35.09 -23.37 19.94
CA ILE A 318 35.47 -22.28 20.86
C ILE A 318 35.45 -22.78 22.30
N ARG A 319 34.36 -23.45 22.73
CA ARG A 319 34.26 -24.03 24.08
C ARG A 319 35.38 -25.04 24.35
N ASN A 320 35.62 -25.95 23.42
CA ASN A 320 36.67 -26.97 23.56
C ASN A 320 38.09 -26.37 23.67
N ILE A 321 38.33 -25.20 23.09
CA ILE A 321 39.61 -24.47 23.23
C ILE A 321 39.66 -23.75 24.58
N GLN A 322 38.56 -23.10 24.98
CA GLN A 322 38.45 -22.42 26.27
C GLN A 322 38.61 -23.38 27.46
N ASP A 323 38.05 -24.59 27.38
CA ASP A 323 38.17 -25.60 28.44
C ASP A 323 39.59 -26.18 28.57
N LYS A 324 40.47 -25.94 27.60
CA LYS A 324 41.86 -26.41 27.58
C LYS A 324 42.89 -25.34 27.97
N LEU A 325 42.45 -24.09 28.13
CA LEU A 325 43.27 -22.95 28.55
C LEU A 325 43.13 -22.70 30.05
#